data_AF-A0A6B1H7S1-F1
#
_entry.id   AF-A0A6B1H7S1-F1
#
_cell.length_a   1.000
_cell.length_b   1.000
_cell.length_c   1.000
_cell.angle_alpha   90.00
_cell.angle_beta   90.00
_cell.angle_gamma   90.00
#
_symmetry.space_group_name_H-M   'P 1'
#
loop_
_entity.id
_entity.type
_entity.pdbx_description
1 polymer ?
#
loop_
_entity_poly.entity_id
_entity_poly.type
_entity_poly.pdbx_seq_one_letter_code
_entity_poly.pdbx_strand_id
1 'polypeptide(L)'
;MTTVVENAAEQGAETLTIGVGMVGPEAVIDLTDDGTGVAPGDASRIFEPFFTTRREQGGTGLGLAIAKALVTNAGGTIEYVPDPKATDARPRPGASFRIRFPR
;
A
#
# COMPACT_ATOMS: atom_id res chain seq x y z
N MET A 1 -1.27 -10.33 -3.04
CA MET A 1 -0.56 -9.28 -3.79
C MET A 1 -1.42 -8.61 -4.84
N THR A 2 -2.39 -9.30 -5.44
CA THR A 2 -3.33 -8.73 -6.44
C THR A 2 -4.04 -7.46 -5.97
N THR A 3 -4.43 -7.41 -4.70
CA THR A 3 -5.13 -6.28 -4.11
C THR A 3 -4.38 -4.94 -4.18
N VAL A 4 -3.06 -4.93 -4.00
CA VAL A 4 -2.29 -3.68 -4.08
C VAL A 4 -2.21 -3.19 -5.51
N VAL A 5 -2.10 -4.11 -6.47
CA VAL A 5 -2.10 -3.82 -7.91
C VAL A 5 -3.46 -3.27 -8.35
N GLU A 6 -4.55 -3.91 -7.93
CA GLU A 6 -5.92 -3.47 -8.20
C GLU A 6 -6.16 -2.08 -7.61
N ASN A 7 -5.79 -1.86 -6.35
CA ASN A 7 -5.93 -0.55 -5.71
C ASN A 7 -5.13 0.53 -6.43
N ALA A 8 -3.90 0.24 -6.88
CA ALA A 8 -3.08 1.19 -7.62
C ALA A 8 -3.77 1.62 -8.93
N ALA A 9 -4.22 0.65 -9.73
CA ALA A 9 -4.94 0.91 -10.98
C ALA A 9 -6.23 1.72 -10.75
N GLU A 10 -6.99 1.39 -9.70
CA GLU A 10 -8.20 2.12 -9.34
C GLU A 10 -7.96 3.55 -8.84
N GLN A 11 -6.74 3.85 -8.38
CA GLN A 11 -6.30 5.20 -8.02
C GLN A 11 -5.64 5.97 -9.18
N GLY A 12 -5.76 5.43 -10.40
CA GLY A 12 -5.24 6.03 -11.62
C GLY A 12 -3.72 5.92 -11.75
N ALA A 13 -3.09 4.95 -11.08
CA ALA A 13 -1.70 4.64 -11.31
C ALA A 13 -1.50 4.05 -12.71
N GLU A 14 -0.49 4.53 -13.42
CA GLU A 14 -0.02 3.96 -14.70
C GLU A 14 1.16 3.02 -14.45
N THR A 15 1.93 3.27 -13.39
CA THR A 15 3.13 2.54 -13.05
C THR A 15 3.05 1.98 -11.64
N LEU A 16 3.27 0.67 -11.51
CA LEU A 16 3.54 0.02 -10.23
C LEU A 16 4.97 -0.51 -10.24
N THR A 17 5.77 -0.02 -9.30
CA THR A 17 7.13 -0.50 -9.06
C THR A 17 7.13 -1.50 -7.91
N ILE A 18 7.74 -2.65 -8.12
CA ILE A 18 7.93 -3.70 -7.10
C ILE A 18 9.43 -3.87 -6.86
N GLY A 19 9.89 -3.49 -5.67
CA GLY A 19 11.23 -3.78 -5.18
C GLY A 19 11.21 -5.00 -4.28
N VAL A 20 12.13 -5.94 -4.48
CA VAL A 20 12.31 -7.11 -3.61
C VAL A 20 13.77 -7.16 -3.19
N GLY A 21 14.02 -7.35 -1.90
CA GLY A 21 15.38 -7.40 -1.38
C GLY A 21 15.44 -7.92 0.05
N MET A 22 16.61 -7.74 0.65
CA MET A 22 16.87 -8.08 2.04
C MET A 22 17.31 -6.83 2.79
N VAL A 23 16.78 -6.62 4.00
CA VAL A 23 17.27 -5.59 4.94
C VAL A 23 17.71 -6.32 6.21
N GLY A 24 19.03 -6.49 6.35
CA GLY A 24 19.58 -7.34 7.40
C GLY A 24 19.09 -8.80 7.26
N PRO A 25 18.46 -9.38 8.30
CA PRO A 25 17.91 -10.73 8.22
C PRO A 25 16.52 -10.77 7.56
N GLU A 26 15.84 -9.65 7.33
CA GLU A 26 14.45 -9.64 6.89
C GLU A 26 14.33 -9.59 5.37
N ALA A 27 13.42 -10.39 4.80
CA ALA A 27 13.01 -10.23 3.42
C ALA A 27 12.04 -9.05 3.32
N VAL A 28 12.29 -8.13 2.38
CA VAL A 28 11.52 -6.90 2.21
C VAL A 28 10.97 -6.82 0.79
N ILE A 29 9.69 -6.45 0.70
CA ILE A 29 9.00 -6.18 -0.56
C ILE A 29 8.41 -4.77 -0.47
N ASP A 30 8.88 -3.88 -1.33
CA ASP A 30 8.37 -2.52 -1.46
C ASP A 30 7.49 -2.43 -2.71
N LEU A 31 6.25 -1.98 -2.54
CA LEU A 31 5.28 -1.76 -3.60
C LEU A 31 5.04 -0.25 -3.67
N THR A 32 5.29 0.38 -4.81
CA THR A 32 5.08 1.83 -4.99
C THR A 32 4.33 2.07 -6.29
N ASP A 33 3.15 2.68 -6.20
CA ASP A 33 2.41 3.16 -7.37
C ASP A 33 2.62 4.66 -7.60
N ASP A 34 2.14 5.17 -8.73
CA ASP A 34 2.14 6.60 -9.09
C ASP A 34 0.72 7.21 -9.12
N GLY A 35 -0.23 6.60 -8.38
CA GLY A 35 -1.61 7.06 -8.29
C GLY A 35 -1.80 8.30 -7.42
N THR A 36 -3.04 8.56 -7.01
CA THR A 36 -3.40 9.67 -6.12
C THR A 36 -2.79 9.58 -4.71
N GLY A 37 -2.33 8.40 -4.29
CA GLY A 37 -1.76 8.16 -2.98
C GLY A 37 -2.80 8.09 -1.85
N VAL A 38 -2.32 8.18 -0.61
CA VAL A 38 -3.15 8.12 0.60
C VAL A 38 -3.07 9.44 1.34
N ALA A 39 -4.22 9.99 1.76
CA ALA A 39 -4.25 11.21 2.54
C ALA A 39 -3.51 10.99 3.89
N PRO A 40 -2.75 11.98 4.41
CA PRO A 40 -1.95 11.81 5.62
C PRO A 40 -2.73 11.30 6.85
N GLY A 41 -3.99 11.70 6.98
CA GLY A 41 -4.87 11.26 8.07
C GLY A 41 -5.45 9.85 7.93
N ASP A 42 -5.32 9.23 6.75
CA ASP A 42 -5.92 7.94 6.44
C ASP A 42 -4.89 6.79 6.44
N ALA A 43 -3.59 7.08 6.52
CA ALA A 43 -2.53 6.07 6.45
C ALA A 43 -2.67 4.90 7.44
N SER A 44 -3.19 5.16 8.65
CA SER A 44 -3.48 4.09 9.63
C SER A 44 -4.81 3.38 9.34
N ARG A 45 -5.76 4.09 8.74
CA ARG A 45 -7.15 3.67 8.50
C ARG A 45 -7.30 2.83 7.24
N ILE A 46 -6.41 2.96 6.25
CA ILE A 46 -6.46 2.18 5.01
C ILE A 46 -6.42 0.66 5.24
N PHE A 47 -5.96 0.21 6.41
CA PHE A 47 -5.96 -1.21 6.80
C PHE A 47 -7.17 -1.61 7.66
N GLU A 48 -8.04 -0.68 8.01
CA GLU A 48 -9.28 -0.97 8.75
C GLU A 48 -10.30 -1.63 7.81
N PRO A 49 -10.98 -2.70 8.25
CA PRO A 49 -12.07 -3.28 7.48
C PRO A 49 -13.13 -2.24 7.11
N PHE A 50 -13.59 -2.29 5.85
CA PHE A 50 -14.62 -1.40 5.28
C PHE A 50 -14.21 0.06 5.11
N PHE A 51 -12.95 0.41 5.38
CA PHE A 51 -12.44 1.74 5.06
C PHE A 51 -12.20 1.87 3.55
N THR A 52 -12.83 2.88 2.93
CA THR A 52 -12.73 3.13 1.50
C THR A 52 -13.06 4.59 1.21
N THR A 53 -12.29 5.21 0.32
CA THR A 53 -12.57 6.55 -0.23
C THR A 53 -13.42 6.48 -1.51
N ARG A 54 -13.71 5.27 -2.00
CA ARG A 54 -14.43 5.00 -3.25
C ARG A 54 -15.75 4.27 -3.03
N ARG A 55 -16.43 4.54 -1.91
CA ARG A 55 -17.68 3.86 -1.55
C ARG A 55 -18.76 3.99 -2.65
N GLU A 56 -18.84 5.17 -3.27
CA GLU A 56 -19.79 5.47 -4.35
C GLU A 56 -19.45 4.77 -5.68
N GLN A 57 -18.21 4.27 -5.82
CA GLN A 57 -17.71 3.57 -7.01
C GLN A 57 -17.62 2.05 -6.80
N GLY A 58 -18.25 1.53 -5.73
CA GLY A 58 -18.31 0.09 -5.43
C GLY A 58 -17.13 -0.46 -4.62
N GLY A 59 -16.20 0.39 -4.16
CA GLY A 59 -15.09 -0.06 -3.32
C GLY A 59 -15.57 -0.58 -1.96
N THR A 60 -15.30 -1.84 -1.63
CA THR A 60 -15.76 -2.47 -0.37
C THR A 60 -14.91 -2.12 0.84
N GLY A 61 -13.67 -1.67 0.62
CA GLY A 61 -12.71 -1.37 1.70
C GLY A 61 -12.17 -2.59 2.44
N LEU A 62 -12.31 -3.80 1.87
CA LEU A 62 -11.82 -5.03 2.50
C LEU A 62 -10.41 -5.42 2.05
N GLY A 63 -9.96 -4.95 0.89
CA GLY A 63 -8.73 -5.41 0.26
C GLY A 63 -7.50 -5.31 1.16
N LEU A 64 -7.14 -4.11 1.60
CA LEU A 64 -5.94 -3.90 2.41
C LEU A 64 -6.04 -4.54 3.80
N ALA A 65 -7.24 -4.61 4.38
CA ALA A 65 -7.48 -5.35 5.62
C ALA A 65 -7.19 -6.85 5.46
N ILE A 66 -7.64 -7.46 4.35
CA ILE A 66 -7.33 -8.86 4.02
C ILE A 66 -5.83 -9.03 3.77
N ALA A 67 -5.20 -8.12 3.00
CA ALA A 67 -3.76 -8.18 2.74
C ALA A 67 -2.94 -8.14 4.03
N LYS A 68 -3.31 -7.26 4.98
CA LYS A 68 -2.70 -7.19 6.30
C LYS A 68 -2.87 -8.47 7.10
N ALA A 69 -4.08 -9.04 7.12
CA ALA A 69 -4.34 -10.31 7.78
C ALA A 69 -3.49 -11.45 7.20
N LEU A 70 -3.39 -11.56 5.87
CA LEU A 70 -2.58 -12.58 5.20
C LEU A 70 -1.09 -12.45 5.50
N VAL A 71 -0.54 -11.24 5.40
CA VAL A 71 0.87 -10.97 5.71
C VAL A 71 1.17 -11.28 7.18
N THR A 72 0.30 -10.86 8.09
CA THR A 72 0.44 -11.11 9.53
C THR A 72 0.39 -12.60 9.85
N ASN A 73 -0.54 -13.34 9.23
CA ASN A 73 -0.67 -14.78 9.41
C ASN A 73 0.53 -15.57 8.85
N ALA A 74 1.21 -15.01 7.85
CA ALA A 74 2.47 -15.54 7.34
C ALA A 74 3.70 -15.09 8.16
N GLY A 75 3.50 -14.47 9.32
CA GLY A 75 4.57 -14.02 10.23
C GLY A 75 5.24 -12.71 9.80
N GLY A 76 4.73 -12.05 8.75
CA GLY A 76 5.26 -10.79 8.26
C GLY A 76 4.52 -9.56 8.81
N THR A 77 4.96 -8.39 8.35
CA THR A 77 4.32 -7.10 8.62
C THR A 77 4.10 -6.35 7.31
N ILE A 78 3.00 -5.59 7.21
CA ILE A 78 2.75 -4.66 6.11
C ILE A 78 2.46 -3.28 6.69
N GLU A 79 3.11 -2.28 6.13
CA GLU A 79 2.99 -0.88 6.54
C GLU A 79 2.86 0.02 5.32
N TYR A 80 2.16 1.15 5.50
CA TYR A 80 2.20 2.25 4.54
C TYR A 80 3.45 3.08 4.79
N VAL A 81 4.24 3.31 3.75
CA VAL A 81 5.43 4.14 3.80
C VAL A 81 5.15 5.37 2.96
N PRO A 82 5.06 6.57 3.54
CA PRO A 82 4.97 7.78 2.74
C PRO A 82 6.22 7.93 1.86
N ASP A 83 6.08 8.28 0.59
CA ASP A 83 7.23 8.57 -0.27
C ASP A 83 7.95 9.83 0.27
N PRO A 84 9.24 9.76 0.66
CA PRO A 84 10.00 10.92 1.10
C PRO A 84 10.17 11.99 -0.01
N LYS A 85 9.90 11.66 -1.28
CA LYS A 85 9.91 12.60 -2.41
C LYS A 85 8.57 13.29 -2.66
N ALA A 86 7.56 13.02 -1.84
CA ALA A 86 6.35 13.84 -1.80
C ALA A 86 6.77 15.31 -1.54
N THR A 87 6.67 16.13 -2.58
CA THR A 87 7.04 17.54 -2.57
C THR A 87 5.87 18.35 -3.10
N ASP A 88 5.81 19.65 -2.79
CA ASP A 88 4.77 20.53 -3.35
C ASP A 88 4.75 20.52 -4.89
N ALA A 89 5.89 20.22 -5.53
CA ALA A 89 6.01 20.07 -6.98
C ALA A 89 5.54 18.71 -7.53
N ARG A 90 5.43 17.68 -6.68
CA ARG A 90 4.89 16.35 -7.01
C ARG A 90 3.80 15.97 -6.00
N PRO A 91 2.61 16.58 -6.07
CA PRO A 91 1.55 16.43 -5.08
C PRO A 91 0.92 15.02 -5.08
N ARG A 92 1.19 14.20 -6.09
CA ARG A 92 0.79 12.80 -6.19
C ARG A 92 2.04 11.91 -6.16
N PRO A 93 2.60 11.62 -4.98
CA PRO A 93 3.70 10.69 -4.85
C PRO A 93 3.29 9.23 -5.13
N GLY A 94 1.98 8.95 -5.18
CA GLY A 94 1.43 7.61 -5.18
C GLY A 94 1.34 7.01 -3.79
N ALA A 95 1.00 5.72 -3.70
CA ALA A 95 1.02 4.97 -2.46
C ALA A 95 2.21 4.01 -2.42
N SER A 96 2.96 4.01 -1.32
CA SER A 96 3.99 3.00 -1.07
C SER A 96 3.64 2.13 0.13
N PHE A 97 3.81 0.82 -0.05
CA PHE A 97 3.60 -0.19 0.97
C PHE A 97 4.88 -1.01 1.11
N ARG A 98 5.29 -1.24 2.35
CA ARG A 98 6.42 -2.12 2.68
C ARG A 98 5.91 -3.36 3.37
N ILE A 99 6.34 -4.51 2.88
CA ILE A 99 6.09 -5.81 3.49
C ILE A 99 7.42 -6.37 3.98
N ARG A 100 7.48 -6.83 5.23
CA ARG A 100 8.68 -7.44 5.82
C ARG A 100 8.35 -8.83 6.33
N PHE A 101 9.23 -9.79 6.08
CA PHE A 101 9.15 -11.14 6.66
C PHE A 101 10.42 -11.42 7.46
N PRO A 102 10.30 -11.91 8.71
CA PRO A 102 11.43 -12.44 9.44
C PRO A 102 11.94 -13.70 8.73
N ARG A 103 13.25 -13.94 8.83
CA ARG A 103 13.91 -15.11 8.25
C ARG A 103 13.59 -16.40 8.98
#